data_AF-A0A0R2VNG0-F1
#
_entry.id   AF-A0A0R2VNG0-F1
#
_cell.length_a   1.000
_cell.length_b   1.000
_cell.length_c   1.000
_cell.angle_alpha   90.00
_cell.angle_beta   90.00
_cell.angle_gamma   90.00
#
_symmetry.space_group_name_H-M   'P 1'
#
loop_
_entity.id
_entity.type
_entity.pdbx_description
1 polymer ?
#
loop_
_entity_poly.entity_id
_entity_poly.type
_entity_poly.pdbx_seq_one_letter_code
_entity_poly.pdbx_strand_id
1 'polypeptide(L)'
;MPYPMHMNTTRIHFLLPATFIAMVLLNSCEKCSTCSYTLTSFGTQSTYEESYCGDKDELEEFETGFSENAQQQGVVAACRRD
;
A
#
# COMPACT_ATOMS: atom_id res chain seq x y z
N MET A 1 8.22 27.89 29.48
CA MET A 1 9.39 27.03 29.72
C MET A 1 9.62 26.22 28.44
N PRO A 2 10.54 26.64 27.54
CA PRO A 2 10.82 25.92 26.30
C PRO A 2 12.01 24.98 26.49
N TYR A 3 11.82 23.69 26.24
CA TYR A 3 12.94 22.75 26.08
C TYR A 3 13.39 22.75 24.61
N PRO A 4 14.70 22.84 24.34
CA PRO A 4 15.25 22.85 22.99
C PRO A 4 15.35 21.42 22.45
N MET A 5 14.85 21.18 21.23
CA MET A 5 15.24 19.98 20.48
C MET A 5 16.42 20.32 19.59
N HIS A 6 17.53 19.69 19.95
CA HIS A 6 18.83 19.72 19.30
C HIS A 6 18.75 19.05 17.92
N MET A 7 19.45 19.63 16.94
CA MET A 7 19.67 19.10 15.59
C MET A 7 20.30 17.70 15.64
N ASN A 8 19.92 16.81 14.71
CA ASN A 8 20.91 15.90 14.12
C ASN A 8 20.50 15.43 12.72
N THR A 9 21.19 15.96 11.71
CA THR A 9 21.25 15.43 10.35
C THR A 9 22.07 14.15 10.38
N THR A 10 21.52 13.03 9.92
CA THR A 10 22.33 11.83 9.66
C THR A 10 21.90 11.21 8.35
N ARG A 11 22.66 11.52 7.28
CA ARG A 11 22.72 10.69 6.07
C ARG A 11 23.22 9.31 6.48
N ILE A 12 22.42 8.28 6.25
CA ILE A 12 22.89 6.89 6.30
C ILE A 12 22.49 6.25 4.97
N HIS A 13 23.42 6.30 4.02
CA HIS A 13 23.54 5.27 3.01
C HIS A 13 24.26 4.11 3.67
N PHE A 14 23.60 2.99 3.96
CA PHE A 14 24.28 1.72 4.16
C PHE A 14 23.35 0.54 3.85
N LEU A 15 23.94 -0.41 3.14
CA LEU A 15 23.38 -1.59 2.48
C LEU A 15 22.84 -2.66 3.45
N LEU A 16 21.78 -3.36 3.01
CA LEU A 16 21.38 -4.76 3.31
C LEU A 16 21.06 -5.11 4.79
N PRO A 17 19.99 -5.87 5.09
CA PRO A 17 19.81 -7.21 4.52
C PRO A 17 18.40 -7.52 4.02
N ALA A 18 18.35 -8.34 2.97
CA ALA A 18 17.21 -9.20 2.64
C ALA A 18 16.98 -10.18 3.80
N THR A 19 16.24 -9.72 4.81
CA THR A 19 15.71 -10.59 5.86
C THR A 19 14.59 -11.44 5.28
N PHE A 20 15.01 -12.64 4.91
CA PHE A 20 14.29 -13.88 4.73
C PHE A 20 13.37 -14.19 5.95
N ILE A 21 12.29 -13.44 6.14
CA ILE A 21 11.18 -13.80 7.04
C ILE A 21 10.03 -14.30 6.16
N ALA A 22 10.32 -15.36 5.40
CA ALA A 22 9.34 -16.12 4.64
C ALA A 22 9.06 -17.41 5.41
N MET A 23 8.42 -17.32 6.58
CA MET A 23 8.01 -18.49 7.35
C MET A 23 7.03 -18.12 8.48
N VAL A 24 5.89 -17.52 8.13
CA VAL A 24 4.71 -17.59 8.98
C VAL A 24 3.53 -18.00 8.10
N LEU A 25 3.55 -19.27 7.73
CA LEU A 25 2.38 -20.04 7.31
C LEU A 25 1.42 -20.13 8.50
N LEU A 26 0.58 -19.11 8.70
CA LEU A 26 -0.60 -19.23 9.54
C LEU A 26 -1.78 -19.56 8.62
N ASN A 27 -2.31 -20.77 8.82
CA ASN A 27 -3.58 -21.21 8.25
C ASN A 27 -4.74 -20.43 8.90
N SER A 28 -4.83 -19.14 8.59
CA SER A 28 -6.10 -18.41 8.51
C SER A 28 -6.48 -18.37 7.04
N CYS A 29 -7.76 -18.42 6.71
CA CYS A 29 -8.24 -18.12 5.35
C CYS A 29 -8.07 -16.62 5.08
N GLU A 30 -6.83 -16.13 5.17
CA GLU A 30 -6.44 -14.80 4.78
C GLU A 30 -6.68 -14.74 3.28
N LYS A 31 -7.66 -13.93 2.90
CA LYS A 31 -7.92 -13.65 1.50
C LYS A 31 -7.09 -12.44 1.13
N CYS A 32 -6.52 -12.46 -0.06
CA CYS A 32 -5.78 -11.31 -0.56
C CYS A 32 -6.64 -10.61 -1.60
N SER A 33 -6.58 -9.28 -1.64
CA SER A 33 -7.10 -8.49 -2.75
C SER A 33 -6.02 -7.55 -3.25
N THR A 34 -5.84 -7.54 -4.57
CA THR A 34 -4.95 -6.61 -5.26
C THR A 34 -5.81 -5.64 -6.06
N CYS A 35 -5.72 -4.35 -5.75
CA CYS A 35 -6.42 -3.29 -6.45
C CYS A 35 -5.45 -2.45 -7.29
N SER A 36 -5.88 -2.04 -8.48
CA SER A 36 -5.13 -1.13 -9.33
C SER A 36 -6.01 -0.10 -10.04
N TYR A 37 -5.44 1.07 -10.32
CA TYR A 37 -6.04 2.06 -11.22
C TYR A 37 -4.95 2.73 -12.05
N THR A 38 -5.32 3.22 -13.24
CA THR A 38 -4.41 3.97 -14.11
C THR A 38 -4.81 5.43 -14.17
N LEU A 39 -3.89 6.32 -13.82
CA LEU A 39 -4.04 7.76 -13.99
C LEU A 39 -3.33 8.22 -15.25
N THR A 40 -3.97 9.12 -16.00
CA THR A 40 -3.32 9.83 -17.11
C THR A 40 -3.08 11.28 -16.68
N SER A 41 -1.81 11.67 -16.55
CA SER A 41 -1.42 13.04 -16.21
C SER A 41 -0.42 13.54 -17.24
N PHE A 42 -0.69 14.72 -17.84
CA PHE A 42 0.14 15.31 -18.90
C PHE A 42 0.51 14.35 -20.04
N GLY A 43 -0.42 13.45 -20.43
CA GLY A 43 -0.20 12.46 -21.48
C GLY A 43 0.63 11.24 -21.08
N THR A 44 1.06 11.15 -19.81
CA THR A 44 1.73 9.97 -19.25
C THR A 44 0.73 9.15 -18.45
N GLN A 45 0.67 7.85 -18.72
CA GLN A 45 -0.10 6.90 -17.92
C GLN A 45 0.77 6.37 -16.78
N SER A 46 0.22 6.35 -15.57
CA SER A 46 0.85 5.76 -14.38
C SER A 46 -0.15 4.82 -13.74
N THR A 47 0.25 3.57 -13.55
CA THR A 47 -0.57 2.56 -12.87
C THR A 47 -0.15 2.49 -11.42
N TYR A 48 -1.14 2.59 -10.54
CA TYR A 48 -1.00 2.39 -9.12
C TYR A 48 -1.60 1.03 -8.79
N GLU A 49 -0.87 0.22 -8.02
CA GLU A 49 -1.27 -1.13 -7.62
C GLU A 49 -0.89 -1.32 -6.15
N GLU A 50 -1.82 -1.89 -5.39
CA GLU A 50 -1.63 -2.20 -3.98
C GLU A 50 -2.32 -3.53 -3.65
N SER A 51 -1.70 -4.32 -2.78
CA SER A 51 -2.23 -5.61 -2.34
C SER A 51 -2.38 -5.62 -0.82
N TYR A 52 -3.54 -6.07 -0.35
CA TYR A 52 -3.82 -6.26 1.07
C TYR A 52 -4.39 -7.65 1.31
N CYS A 53 -4.00 -8.27 2.41
CA CYS A 53 -4.45 -9.59 2.81
C CYS A 53 -4.99 -9.50 4.23
N GLY A 54 -6.19 -10.03 4.45
CA GLY A 54 -6.89 -9.89 5.72
C GLY A 54 -8.17 -10.70 5.76
N ASP A 55 -9.03 -10.40 6.73
CA ASP A 55 -10.37 -10.96 6.78
C ASP A 55 -11.30 -10.30 5.74
N LYS A 56 -12.53 -10.80 5.64
CA LYS A 56 -13.48 -10.32 4.64
C LYS A 56 -13.79 -8.83 4.80
N ASP A 57 -13.95 -8.36 6.04
CA ASP A 57 -14.39 -7.01 6.33
C ASP A 57 -13.22 -6.04 6.08
N GLU A 58 -12.00 -6.42 6.48
CA GLU A 58 -10.78 -5.66 6.19
C GLU A 58 -10.52 -5.55 4.67
N LEU A 59 -10.78 -6.61 3.90
CA LEU A 59 -10.68 -6.56 2.43
C LEU A 59 -11.73 -5.65 1.81
N GLU A 60 -12.97 -5.69 2.28
CA GLU A 60 -14.02 -4.82 1.77
C GLU A 60 -13.73 -3.35 2.09
N GLU A 61 -13.16 -3.06 3.26
CA GLU A 61 -12.68 -1.72 3.63
C GLU A 61 -11.53 -1.26 2.74
N PHE A 62 -10.52 -2.13 2.52
CA PHE A 62 -9.41 -1.85 1.60
C PHE A 62 -9.89 -1.56 0.18
N GLU A 63 -10.72 -2.42 -0.40
CA GLU A 63 -11.22 -2.27 -1.77
C GLU A 63 -12.09 -1.01 -1.92
N THR A 64 -12.89 -0.70 -0.90
CA THR A 64 -13.72 0.51 -0.87
C THR A 64 -12.85 1.77 -0.80
N GLY A 65 -11.92 1.83 0.16
CA GLY A 65 -11.02 2.97 0.32
C GLY A 65 -10.14 3.22 -0.91
N PHE A 66 -9.64 2.15 -1.54
CA PHE A 66 -8.87 2.24 -2.77
C PHE A 66 -9.73 2.76 -3.94
N SER A 67 -10.97 2.27 -4.06
CA SER A 67 -11.91 2.70 -5.10
C SER A 67 -12.38 4.15 -4.91
N GLU A 68 -12.63 4.58 -3.67
CA GLU A 68 -12.97 5.96 -3.34
C GLU A 68 -11.82 6.91 -3.68
N ASN A 69 -10.57 6.52 -3.39
CA ASN A 69 -9.40 7.30 -3.76
C ASN A 69 -9.27 7.41 -5.29
N ALA A 70 -9.41 6.29 -6.01
CA ALA A 70 -9.43 6.29 -7.48
C ALA A 70 -10.52 7.24 -8.03
N GLN A 71 -11.72 7.19 -7.44
CA GLN A 71 -12.84 8.03 -7.85
C GLN A 71 -12.57 9.52 -7.58
N GLN A 72 -11.92 9.87 -6.47
CA GLN A 72 -11.48 11.25 -6.19
C GLN A 72 -10.47 11.76 -7.23
N GLN A 73 -9.72 10.85 -7.85
CA GLN A 73 -8.82 11.16 -8.98
C GLN A 73 -9.52 11.08 -10.36
N GLY A 74 -10.82 10.81 -10.40
CA GLY A 74 -11.59 10.71 -11.64
C GLY A 74 -11.33 9.43 -12.45
N VAL A 75 -10.79 8.39 -11.81
CA VAL A 75 -10.50 7.09 -12.44
C VAL A 75 -11.25 5.97 -11.72
N VAL A 76 -11.29 4.80 -12.35
CA VAL A 76 -11.95 3.60 -11.80
C VAL A 76 -10.87 2.61 -11.38
N ALA A 77 -11.00 2.09 -10.16
CA ALA A 77 -10.17 1.00 -9.68
C ALA A 77 -10.72 -0.36 -10.12
N ALA A 78 -9.81 -1.33 -10.30
CA ALA A 78 -10.12 -2.73 -10.51
C ALA A 78 -9.44 -3.55 -9.40
N CYS A 79 -10.20 -4.37 -8.70
CA CYS A 79 -9.71 -5.23 -7.64
C CYS A 79 -9.86 -6.70 -8.02
N ARG A 80 -8.83 -7.51 -7.72
CA ARG A 80 -8.83 -8.95 -7.90
C ARG A 80 -8.54 -9.63 -6.57
N ARG A 81 -9.46 -10.48 -6.13
CA ARG A 81 -9.30 -11.33 -4.96
C ARG A 81 -8.62 -12.65 -5.34
N ASP A 82 -7.63 -13.06 -4.57
CA ASP A 82 -6.88 -14.32 -4.70
C ASP A 82 -7.14 -15.25 -3.50
#